data_AF-F9F8J1-F1
#
_entry.id   AF-F9F8J1-F1
#
_cell.length_a   1.000
_cell.length_b   1.000
_cell.length_c   1.000
_cell.angle_alpha   90.00
_cell.angle_beta   90.00
_cell.angle_gamma   90.00
#
_symmetry.space_group_name_H-M   'P 1'
#
loop_
_entity.id
_entity.type
_entity.pdbx_description
1 polymer ?
#
loop_
_entity_poly.entity_id
_entity_poly.type
_entity_poly.pdbx_seq_one_letter_code
_entity_poly.pdbx_strand_id
1 'polypeptide(L)'
;IVEWFVACAMLETDLSAYTAMKNRTKAPRTGRVSKAVPNSRYGLRSRQAPPSTPEATSNRPPGRGTANFEPQSENITGNCAMEDTSKQAVVELMKIIRNQDYLRQLLSSLNYNYKESPLSEVSKEDIRNGFSKLRDIARSIYKLESSDELPNCRTSCRKEHSTEYYSSIPHEFLRKPHPVINREDLVAKELELLTILSYMKDMGEDITIGDEEVIVLSRNGNEFLHVERYLNQSHSDGYRNYEVKDIFRIKRRGEAERFKELPIL
;
A
#
# COMPACT_ATOMS: atom_id res chain seq x y z
N ILE A 1 -1.98 -1.10 7.07
CA ILE A 1 -2.12 -0.71 5.64
C ILE A 1 -3.36 0.17 5.46
N VAL A 2 -4.54 -0.26 5.91
CA VAL A 2 -5.76 0.59 5.95
C VAL A 2 -5.53 1.90 6.74
N GLU A 3 -4.89 1.83 7.92
CA GLU A 3 -4.52 3.04 8.70
C GLU A 3 -3.58 4.01 7.96
N TRP A 4 -2.68 3.48 7.12
CA TRP A 4 -1.73 4.29 6.35
C TRP A 4 -2.40 4.91 5.13
N PHE A 5 -3.32 4.19 4.47
CA PHE A 5 -4.08 4.69 3.33
C PHE A 5 -5.11 5.75 3.73
N VAL A 6 -5.78 5.60 4.88
CA VAL A 6 -6.64 6.65 5.45
C VAL A 6 -5.82 7.90 5.78
N ALA A 7 -4.58 7.75 6.28
CA ALA A 7 -3.67 8.88 6.50
C ALA A 7 -3.21 9.56 5.19
N CYS A 8 -2.97 8.79 4.12
CA CYS A 8 -2.62 9.34 2.80
C CYS A 8 -3.80 10.03 2.08
N ALA A 9 -5.03 9.56 2.26
CA ALA A 9 -6.22 10.24 1.73
C ALA A 9 -6.52 11.60 2.43
N MET A 10 -5.75 11.95 3.48
CA MET A 10 -5.82 13.21 4.23
C MET A 10 -4.71 14.22 3.91
N LEU A 11 -4.00 14.10 2.78
CA LEU A 11 -3.07 15.14 2.28
C LEU A 11 -3.86 16.47 2.11
N GLU A 12 -3.56 17.60 2.76
CA GLU A 12 -2.26 18.14 3.21
C GLU A 12 -2.27 18.91 4.56
N THR A 13 -3.32 18.85 5.40
CA THR A 13 -3.36 19.74 6.60
C THR A 13 -3.29 19.07 7.97
N ASP A 14 -3.46 17.74 8.10
CA ASP A 14 -3.78 17.13 9.41
C ASP A 14 -2.86 16.01 9.90
N LEU A 15 -1.63 15.91 9.39
CA LEU A 15 -0.63 14.94 9.92
C LEU A 15 -0.31 15.21 11.42
N SER A 16 -0.40 16.48 11.84
CA SER A 16 -0.23 16.92 13.23
C SER A 16 -1.34 16.39 14.16
N ALA A 17 -2.60 16.43 13.71
CA ALA A 17 -3.75 15.95 14.48
C ALA A 17 -3.70 14.43 14.70
N TYR A 18 -3.31 13.68 13.67
CA TYR A 18 -3.12 12.23 13.76
C TYR A 18 -2.01 11.84 14.74
N THR A 19 -0.88 12.55 14.70
CA THR A 19 0.26 12.30 15.60
C THR A 19 -0.09 12.62 17.06
N ALA A 20 -0.85 13.69 17.31
CA ALA A 20 -1.36 14.05 18.64
C ALA A 20 -2.35 13.00 19.19
N MET A 21 -3.14 12.36 18.34
CA MET A 21 -4.13 11.34 18.72
C MET A 21 -3.45 10.04 19.20
N LYS A 22 -2.43 9.55 18.49
CA LYS A 22 -1.69 8.32 18.85
C LYS A 22 -0.98 8.42 20.20
N ASN A 23 -0.55 9.62 20.58
CA ASN A 23 0.11 9.89 21.86
C ASN A 23 -0.88 9.94 23.04
N ARG A 24 -2.17 10.22 22.79
CA ARG A 24 -3.22 10.18 23.82
C ARG A 24 -3.66 8.77 24.18
N THR A 25 -3.62 7.82 23.24
CA THR A 25 -3.99 6.41 23.47
C THR A 25 -2.95 5.60 24.25
N LYS A 26 -1.75 6.14 24.49
CA LYS A 26 -0.69 5.48 25.29
C LYS A 26 -0.59 5.96 26.75
N ALA A 27 -1.43 6.89 27.19
CA ALA A 27 -1.45 7.31 28.58
C ALA A 27 -2.16 6.26 29.46
N PRO A 28 -1.54 5.74 30.53
CA PRO A 28 -2.21 4.84 31.45
C PRO A 28 -3.36 5.58 32.14
N ARG A 29 -4.58 5.03 32.09
CA ARG A 29 -5.72 5.55 32.86
C ARG A 29 -5.50 5.25 34.34
N THR A 30 -5.07 6.23 35.12
CA THR A 30 -5.11 6.16 36.59
C THR A 30 -6.38 6.86 37.09
N GLY A 31 -7.07 6.20 38.02
CA GLY A 31 -8.36 6.63 38.56
C GLY A 31 -8.30 7.86 39.46
N ARG A 32 -9.44 8.54 39.61
CA ARG A 32 -9.67 9.62 40.58
C ARG A 32 -9.55 9.10 42.01
N VAL A 33 -8.70 9.71 42.85
CA VAL A 33 -8.97 10.03 44.28
C VAL A 33 -8.21 11.30 44.71
N SER A 34 -8.83 12.00 45.65
CA SER A 34 -8.67 13.29 46.34
C SER A 34 -7.32 13.72 46.96
N LYS A 35 -7.28 15.03 47.27
CA LYS A 35 -6.22 15.87 47.90
C LYS A 35 -5.62 15.33 49.22
N ALA A 36 -4.29 15.47 49.40
CA ALA A 36 -3.61 15.92 50.65
C ALA A 36 -2.07 16.06 50.47
N VAL A 37 -1.48 16.99 51.23
CA VAL A 37 -0.04 17.27 51.51
C VAL A 37 0.01 17.48 53.05
N PRO A 38 1.07 17.21 53.87
CA PRO A 38 2.54 17.18 53.61
C PRO A 38 3.42 16.11 54.35
N ASN A 39 4.73 16.14 53.99
CA ASN A 39 5.97 15.96 54.79
C ASN A 39 6.57 14.60 55.23
N SER A 40 7.90 14.54 55.06
CA SER A 40 8.97 13.91 55.90
C SER A 40 9.68 12.62 55.41
N ARG A 41 10.94 12.82 54.98
CA ARG A 41 12.23 12.14 55.29
C ARG A 41 12.37 10.60 55.46
N TYR A 42 13.30 10.07 54.63
CA TYR A 42 14.23 8.90 54.71
C TYR A 42 13.71 7.44 54.76
N GLY A 43 14.23 6.61 53.84
CA GLY A 43 14.21 5.14 53.88
C GLY A 43 14.82 4.48 52.63
N LEU A 44 15.78 3.57 52.82
CA LEU A 44 16.72 3.00 51.83
C LEU A 44 16.16 1.85 50.94
N ARG A 45 16.57 1.86 49.66
CA ARG A 45 17.15 0.78 48.82
C ARG A 45 16.39 -0.57 48.65
N SER A 46 15.98 -0.87 47.41
CA SER A 46 16.52 -2.02 46.64
C SER A 46 16.23 -1.89 45.13
N ARG A 47 17.09 -2.55 44.37
CA ARG A 47 17.37 -2.45 42.93
C ARG A 47 16.33 -3.18 42.07
N GLN A 48 16.07 -2.66 40.88
CA GLN A 48 16.12 -3.42 39.61
C GLN A 48 16.10 -2.45 38.41
N ALA A 49 17.12 -2.56 37.56
CA ALA A 49 17.26 -1.85 36.30
C ALA A 49 16.56 -2.64 35.17
N PRO A 50 16.00 -1.97 34.15
CA PRO A 50 15.41 -2.65 33.00
C PRO A 50 16.47 -3.41 32.16
N PRO A 51 16.09 -4.52 31.53
CA PRO A 51 17.02 -5.39 30.81
C PRO A 51 17.59 -4.71 29.56
N SER A 52 18.92 -4.75 29.47
CA SER A 52 19.73 -4.38 28.32
C SER A 52 19.43 -5.28 27.12
N THR A 53 19.31 -4.67 25.94
CA THR A 53 19.36 -5.35 24.64
C THR A 53 20.67 -6.14 24.47
N PRO A 54 20.64 -7.39 24.01
CA PRO A 54 21.85 -8.18 23.79
C PRO A 54 22.66 -7.67 22.59
N GLU A 55 23.97 -7.58 22.82
CA GLU A 55 25.01 -7.18 21.86
C GLU A 55 25.12 -8.15 20.69
N ALA A 56 25.25 -7.61 19.48
CA ALA A 56 25.66 -8.36 18.30
C ALA A 56 27.16 -8.71 18.41
N THR A 57 27.46 -9.99 18.58
CA THR A 57 28.83 -10.49 18.57
C THR A 57 29.48 -10.27 17.21
N SER A 58 30.49 -9.38 17.20
CA SER A 58 31.44 -9.15 16.13
C SER A 58 32.34 -10.38 15.94
N ASN A 59 32.20 -11.07 14.81
CA ASN A 59 33.24 -11.95 14.27
C ASN A 59 33.71 -11.36 12.94
N ARG A 60 34.71 -10.48 13.04
CA ARG A 60 35.41 -9.82 11.92
C ARG A 60 36.57 -10.72 11.44
N PRO A 61 36.70 -11.06 10.15
CA PRO A 61 37.95 -11.58 9.62
C PRO A 61 38.98 -10.43 9.48
N PRO A 62 40.29 -10.69 9.69
CA PRO A 62 41.30 -9.63 9.73
C PRO A 62 41.55 -9.04 8.33
N GLY A 63 41.64 -7.71 8.29
CA GLY A 63 41.86 -6.94 7.07
C GLY A 63 43.26 -7.13 6.48
N ARG A 64 43.33 -6.98 5.16
CA ARG A 64 44.58 -6.76 4.42
C ARG A 64 44.37 -5.64 3.41
N GLY A 65 45.21 -4.63 3.53
CA GLY A 65 45.73 -3.82 2.42
C GLY A 65 44.77 -2.83 1.75
N THR A 66 45.07 -1.55 1.93
CA THR A 66 44.65 -0.47 1.06
C THR A 66 44.96 -0.79 -0.40
N ALA A 67 43.94 -0.92 -1.24
CA ALA A 67 44.04 -0.76 -2.68
C ALA A 67 42.82 0.02 -3.14
N ASN A 68 43.07 1.12 -3.84
CA ASN A 68 42.04 1.92 -4.50
C ASN A 68 41.20 1.00 -5.40
N PHE A 69 39.95 0.76 -5.00
CA PHE A 69 38.97 0.14 -5.87
C PHE A 69 38.21 1.28 -6.56
N GLU A 70 38.66 1.63 -7.75
CA GLU A 70 37.76 2.24 -8.72
C GLU A 70 36.59 1.26 -8.94
N PRO A 71 35.33 1.70 -8.89
CA PRO A 71 34.23 0.81 -9.23
C PRO A 71 34.32 0.55 -10.73
N GLN A 72 34.91 -0.59 -11.09
CA GLN A 72 34.71 -1.17 -12.41
C GLN A 72 33.22 -1.45 -12.52
N SER A 73 32.54 -0.66 -13.35
CA SER A 73 31.23 -0.99 -13.85
C SER A 73 31.40 -2.24 -14.72
N GLU A 74 31.33 -3.41 -14.08
CA GLU A 74 31.12 -4.65 -14.80
C GLU A 74 29.80 -4.46 -15.56
N ASN A 75 29.93 -4.32 -16.87
CA ASN A 75 28.81 -4.42 -17.80
C ASN A 75 28.17 -5.79 -17.56
N ILE A 76 27.10 -5.82 -16.74
CA ILE A 76 26.19 -6.95 -16.69
C ILE A 76 25.39 -6.89 -17.99
N THR A 77 26.05 -7.28 -19.08
CA THR A 77 25.40 -7.60 -20.35
C THR A 77 24.59 -8.85 -20.09
N GLY A 78 23.36 -8.64 -19.60
CA GLY A 78 22.38 -9.70 -19.46
C GLY A 78 22.15 -10.29 -20.84
N ASN A 79 22.52 -11.55 -21.02
CA ASN A 79 22.18 -12.30 -22.21
C ASN A 79 20.65 -12.27 -22.33
N CYS A 80 20.13 -11.55 -23.33
CA CYS A 80 18.70 -11.59 -23.65
C CYS A 80 18.34 -13.00 -24.14
N ALA A 81 17.13 -13.47 -23.82
CA ALA A 81 16.62 -14.69 -24.42
C ALA A 81 16.44 -14.51 -25.94
N MET A 82 16.41 -15.62 -26.69
CA MET A 82 16.24 -15.62 -28.15
C MET A 82 15.06 -14.70 -28.55
N GLU A 83 15.24 -13.93 -29.61
CA GLU A 83 14.37 -12.77 -29.91
C GLU A 83 12.88 -13.14 -30.01
N ASP A 84 12.55 -14.27 -30.63
CA ASP A 84 11.17 -14.74 -30.77
C ASP A 84 10.55 -15.22 -29.45
N THR A 85 11.32 -15.93 -28.62
CA THR A 85 10.85 -16.38 -27.30
C THR A 85 10.63 -15.22 -26.33
N SER A 86 11.47 -14.18 -26.42
CA SER A 86 11.35 -12.97 -25.61
C SER A 86 10.07 -12.19 -25.95
N LYS A 87 9.77 -12.01 -27.24
CA LYS A 87 8.55 -11.35 -27.70
C LYS A 87 7.30 -12.10 -27.22
N GLN A 88 7.30 -13.43 -27.31
CA GLN A 88 6.19 -14.25 -26.84
C GLN A 88 5.95 -14.11 -25.32
N ALA A 89 7.00 -14.14 -24.51
CA ALA A 89 6.88 -13.98 -23.06
C ALA A 89 6.28 -12.63 -22.66
N VAL A 90 6.66 -11.54 -23.36
CA VAL A 90 6.06 -10.21 -23.15
C VAL A 90 4.58 -10.20 -23.55
N VAL A 91 4.23 -10.78 -24.70
CA VAL A 91 2.82 -10.89 -25.13
C VAL A 91 1.98 -11.68 -24.13
N GLU A 92 2.50 -12.78 -23.59
CA GLU A 92 1.83 -13.55 -22.55
C GLU A 92 1.65 -12.76 -21.26
N LEU A 93 2.69 -12.05 -20.81
CA LEU A 93 2.60 -11.14 -19.68
C LEU A 93 1.48 -10.11 -19.88
N MET A 94 1.40 -9.47 -21.06
CA MET A 94 0.33 -8.51 -21.38
C MET A 94 -1.06 -9.13 -21.30
N LYS A 95 -1.22 -10.35 -21.82
CA LYS A 95 -2.50 -11.06 -21.75
C LYS A 95 -2.93 -11.34 -20.32
N ILE A 96 -1.97 -11.66 -19.44
CA ILE A 96 -2.23 -11.93 -18.03
C ILE A 96 -2.62 -10.63 -17.30
N ILE A 97 -1.80 -9.58 -17.39
CA ILE A 97 -2.03 -8.34 -16.62
C ILE A 97 -3.27 -7.57 -17.10
N ARG A 98 -3.67 -7.74 -18.37
CA ARG A 98 -4.84 -7.10 -18.98
C ARG A 98 -6.02 -8.06 -19.16
N ASN A 99 -6.03 -9.17 -18.43
CA ASN A 99 -7.14 -10.12 -18.50
C ASN A 99 -8.44 -9.47 -18.00
N GLN A 100 -9.32 -9.16 -18.94
CA GLN A 100 -10.59 -8.47 -18.67
C GLN A 100 -11.53 -9.31 -17.80
N ASP A 101 -11.47 -10.63 -17.89
CA ASP A 101 -12.35 -11.51 -17.13
C ASP A 101 -11.93 -11.57 -15.65
N TYR A 102 -10.63 -11.63 -15.36
CA TYR A 102 -10.14 -11.51 -13.98
C TYR A 102 -10.47 -10.15 -13.39
N LEU A 103 -10.35 -9.09 -14.19
CA LEU A 103 -10.71 -7.75 -13.76
C LEU A 103 -12.19 -7.61 -13.41
N ARG A 104 -13.08 -8.13 -14.28
CA ARG A 104 -14.53 -8.16 -14.00
C ARG A 104 -14.87 -8.99 -12.77
N GLN A 105 -14.20 -10.13 -12.57
CA GLN A 105 -14.39 -10.96 -11.38
C GLN A 105 -13.95 -10.24 -10.10
N LEU A 106 -12.80 -9.55 -10.13
CA LEU A 106 -12.32 -8.74 -9.02
C LEU A 106 -13.31 -7.62 -8.68
N LEU A 107 -13.75 -6.86 -9.68
CA LEU A 107 -14.73 -5.78 -9.48
C LEU A 107 -16.08 -6.31 -8.97
N SER A 108 -16.54 -7.44 -9.48
CA SER A 108 -17.76 -8.09 -9.00
C SER A 108 -17.62 -8.55 -7.54
N SER A 109 -16.44 -9.03 -7.14
CA SER A 109 -16.18 -9.40 -5.73
C SER A 109 -16.22 -8.20 -4.78
N LEU A 110 -16.00 -6.99 -5.31
CA LEU A 110 -16.15 -5.70 -4.62
C LEU A 110 -17.56 -5.10 -4.79
N ASN A 111 -18.52 -5.86 -5.33
CA ASN A 111 -19.92 -5.46 -5.59
C ASN A 111 -20.08 -4.32 -6.61
N TYR A 112 -19.09 -4.04 -7.44
CA TYR A 112 -19.20 -3.04 -8.50
C TYR A 112 -20.09 -3.52 -9.65
N ASN A 113 -21.00 -2.65 -10.11
CA ASN A 113 -21.90 -2.98 -11.22
C ASN A 113 -21.27 -2.67 -12.58
N TYR A 114 -20.53 -3.65 -13.11
CA TYR A 114 -19.90 -3.52 -14.43
C TYR A 114 -20.90 -3.41 -15.59
N LYS A 115 -22.13 -3.93 -15.43
CA LYS A 115 -23.15 -3.90 -16.50
C LYS A 115 -23.74 -2.52 -16.70
N GLU A 116 -23.99 -1.81 -15.61
CA GLU A 116 -24.54 -0.45 -15.64
C GLU A 116 -23.48 0.59 -15.96
N SER A 117 -22.24 0.37 -15.51
CA SER A 117 -21.15 1.27 -15.85
C SER A 117 -19.90 0.47 -16.18
N PRO A 118 -19.68 0.16 -17.46
CA PRO A 118 -18.40 -0.31 -17.93
C PRO A 118 -17.32 0.73 -17.63
N LEU A 119 -16.06 0.31 -17.57
CA LEU A 119 -14.91 1.18 -17.23
C LEU A 119 -14.80 2.44 -18.11
N SER A 120 -15.30 2.38 -19.34
CA SER A 120 -15.36 3.51 -20.26
C SER A 120 -16.27 4.65 -19.75
N GLU A 121 -17.34 4.30 -19.03
CA GLU A 121 -18.42 5.20 -18.65
C GLU A 121 -18.20 5.90 -17.31
N VAL A 122 -17.55 5.25 -16.33
CA VAL A 122 -17.17 5.91 -15.07
C VAL A 122 -16.26 7.08 -15.36
N SER A 123 -16.69 8.29 -15.00
CA SER A 123 -15.87 9.49 -15.20
C SER A 123 -14.80 9.61 -14.12
N LYS A 124 -13.71 10.32 -14.42
CA LYS A 124 -12.70 10.64 -13.39
C LYS A 124 -13.31 11.49 -12.27
N GLU A 125 -14.34 12.28 -12.58
CA GLU A 125 -15.03 13.12 -11.62
C GLU A 125 -15.86 12.29 -10.64
N ASP A 126 -16.55 11.26 -11.11
CA ASP A 126 -17.29 10.33 -10.23
C ASP A 126 -16.36 9.61 -9.26
N ILE A 127 -15.18 9.18 -9.74
CA ILE A 127 -14.14 8.57 -8.91
C ILE A 127 -13.66 9.55 -7.84
N ARG A 128 -13.38 10.81 -8.22
CA ARG A 128 -12.95 11.87 -7.28
C ARG A 128 -14.03 12.17 -6.24
N ASN A 129 -15.28 12.27 -6.66
CA ASN A 129 -16.43 12.46 -5.77
C ASN A 129 -16.57 11.28 -4.81
N GLY A 130 -16.44 10.04 -5.31
CA GLY A 130 -16.39 8.84 -4.49
C GLY A 130 -15.34 8.91 -3.39
N PHE A 131 -14.10 9.30 -3.73
CA PHE A 131 -13.03 9.47 -2.74
C PHE A 131 -13.37 10.54 -1.70
N SER A 132 -13.95 11.67 -2.12
CA SER A 132 -14.39 12.72 -1.19
C SER A 132 -15.43 12.19 -0.21
N LYS A 133 -16.47 11.49 -0.69
CA LYS A 133 -17.51 10.93 0.19
C LYS A 133 -16.95 9.89 1.15
N LEU A 134 -16.06 9.00 0.72
CA LEU A 134 -15.40 8.06 1.62
C LEU A 134 -14.54 8.76 2.68
N ARG A 135 -13.85 9.85 2.33
CA ARG A 135 -13.08 10.67 3.28
C ARG A 135 -13.99 11.28 4.34
N ASP A 136 -15.14 11.83 3.93
CA ASP A 136 -16.08 12.48 4.84
C ASP A 136 -16.74 11.45 5.78
N ILE A 137 -17.07 10.26 5.26
CA ILE A 137 -17.53 9.11 6.06
C ILE A 137 -16.45 8.68 7.07
N ALA A 138 -15.20 8.54 6.65
CA ALA A 138 -14.09 8.17 7.53
C ALA A 138 -13.88 9.22 8.63
N ARG A 139 -13.93 10.51 8.30
CA ARG A 139 -13.86 11.60 9.28
C ARG A 139 -14.93 11.49 10.36
N SER A 140 -16.16 11.18 9.96
CA SER A 140 -17.28 10.95 10.86
C SER A 140 -17.07 9.72 11.77
N ILE A 141 -16.54 8.61 11.23
CA ILE A 141 -16.25 7.38 11.99
C ILE A 141 -15.19 7.63 13.08
N TYR A 142 -14.08 8.29 12.71
CA TYR A 142 -12.97 8.58 13.62
C TYR A 142 -13.19 9.82 14.50
N LYS A 143 -14.35 10.49 14.37
CA LYS A 143 -14.74 11.67 15.16
C LYS A 143 -13.72 12.82 15.09
N LEU A 144 -13.21 13.07 13.87
CA LEU A 144 -12.22 14.13 13.64
C LEU A 144 -12.82 15.53 13.57
N GLU A 145 -14.15 15.65 13.55
CA GLU A 145 -14.85 16.94 13.53
C GLU A 145 -15.03 17.55 14.94
N SER A 146 -15.05 18.89 15.01
CA SER A 146 -15.21 19.64 16.26
C SER A 146 -16.51 19.27 16.99
N SER A 147 -16.39 19.03 18.29
CA SER A 147 -17.30 18.23 19.14
C SER A 147 -18.67 18.84 19.51
N ASP A 148 -19.37 19.53 18.62
CA ASP A 148 -20.71 20.07 18.92
C ASP A 148 -21.87 19.28 18.29
N GLU A 149 -21.59 18.32 17.40
CA GLU A 149 -22.66 17.53 16.78
C GLU A 149 -23.17 16.37 17.64
N LEU A 150 -24.49 16.29 17.78
CA LEU A 150 -25.20 15.18 18.43
C LEU A 150 -24.94 13.85 17.70
N PRO A 151 -24.88 12.70 18.41
CA PRO A 151 -24.67 11.38 17.79
C PRO A 151 -25.66 11.01 16.68
N ASN A 152 -26.89 11.51 16.75
CA ASN A 152 -27.92 11.30 15.72
C ASN A 152 -27.58 12.03 14.40
N CYS A 153 -26.98 13.23 14.49
CA CYS A 153 -26.53 13.99 13.32
C CYS A 153 -25.50 13.19 12.52
N ARG A 154 -24.47 12.65 13.18
CA ARG A 154 -23.43 11.81 12.55
C ARG A 154 -23.98 10.57 11.85
N THR A 155 -25.03 9.96 12.41
CA THR A 155 -25.64 8.78 11.79
C THR A 155 -26.42 9.15 10.54
N SER A 156 -27.10 10.29 10.53
CA SER A 156 -27.76 10.83 9.33
C SER A 156 -26.76 11.25 8.27
N CYS A 157 -25.70 12.00 8.63
CA CYS A 157 -24.64 12.41 7.68
C CYS A 157 -23.97 11.21 7.01
N ARG A 158 -23.66 10.14 7.76
CA ARG A 158 -23.10 8.91 7.16
C ARG A 158 -24.05 8.25 6.16
N LYS A 159 -25.36 8.24 6.44
CA LYS A 159 -26.36 7.69 5.50
C LYS A 159 -26.43 8.53 4.23
N GLU A 160 -26.43 9.84 4.37
CA GLU A 160 -26.41 10.79 3.26
C GLU A 160 -25.17 10.59 2.39
N HIS A 161 -23.97 10.66 2.98
CA HIS A 161 -22.72 10.43 2.25
C HIS A 161 -22.61 9.03 1.63
N SER A 162 -23.14 8.00 2.29
CA SER A 162 -23.22 6.66 1.68
C SER A 162 -24.14 6.67 0.45
N THR A 163 -25.30 7.33 0.53
CA THR A 163 -26.26 7.42 -0.58
C THR A 163 -25.67 8.19 -1.76
N GLU A 164 -25.00 9.32 -1.48
CA GLU A 164 -24.28 10.09 -2.49
C GLU A 164 -23.15 9.27 -3.13
N TYR A 165 -22.38 8.53 -2.33
CA TYR A 165 -21.34 7.62 -2.82
C TYR A 165 -21.89 6.59 -3.80
N TYR A 166 -22.96 5.88 -3.43
CA TYR A 166 -23.59 4.87 -4.31
C TYR A 166 -24.28 5.47 -5.53
N SER A 167 -24.55 6.78 -5.52
CA SER A 167 -25.08 7.49 -6.70
C SER A 167 -23.96 7.80 -7.70
N SER A 168 -22.73 8.02 -7.24
CA SER A 168 -21.55 8.22 -8.11
C SER A 168 -20.90 6.91 -8.56
N ILE A 169 -20.90 5.88 -7.71
CA ILE A 169 -20.23 4.60 -7.98
C ILE A 169 -21.28 3.49 -8.04
N PRO A 170 -21.57 2.93 -9.23
CA PRO A 170 -22.61 1.91 -9.40
C PRO A 170 -22.28 0.59 -8.71
N HIS A 171 -23.23 0.05 -7.96
CA HIS A 171 -23.08 -1.20 -7.21
C HIS A 171 -24.21 -2.21 -7.50
N GLU A 172 -23.90 -3.50 -7.44
CA GLU A 172 -24.85 -4.60 -7.64
C GLU A 172 -25.16 -5.32 -6.32
N PHE A 173 -26.09 -4.78 -5.52
CA PHE A 173 -26.60 -5.43 -4.30
C PHE A 173 -27.89 -6.19 -4.61
N LEU A 174 -27.77 -7.43 -5.07
CA LEU A 174 -28.90 -8.29 -5.48
C LEU A 174 -30.08 -8.26 -4.49
N ARG A 175 -31.14 -7.51 -4.85
CA ARG A 175 -32.41 -7.39 -4.10
C ARG A 175 -32.25 -6.93 -2.64
N LYS A 176 -31.13 -6.28 -2.31
CA LYS A 176 -30.87 -5.70 -0.98
C LYS A 176 -30.69 -4.20 -1.13
N PRO A 177 -31.15 -3.41 -0.15
CA PRO A 177 -30.81 -2.00 -0.12
C PRO A 177 -29.30 -1.83 0.00
N HIS A 178 -28.78 -0.75 -0.57
CA HIS A 178 -27.38 -0.37 -0.40
C HIS A 178 -27.04 -0.26 1.10
N PRO A 179 -25.97 -0.92 1.58
CA PRO A 179 -25.60 -0.87 2.99
C PRO A 179 -25.07 0.52 3.35
N VAL A 180 -25.30 0.98 4.58
CA VAL A 180 -24.69 2.24 5.03
C VAL A 180 -23.21 2.01 5.36
N ILE A 181 -22.32 2.80 4.77
CA ILE A 181 -20.88 2.74 5.05
C ILE A 181 -20.63 3.41 6.40
N ASN A 182 -20.51 2.60 7.45
CA ASN A 182 -20.40 3.08 8.83
C ASN A 182 -19.30 2.39 9.65
N ARG A 183 -18.50 1.54 9.00
CA ARG A 183 -17.42 0.77 9.60
C ARG A 183 -16.15 0.86 8.77
N GLU A 184 -15.01 0.75 9.45
CA GLU A 184 -13.69 0.85 8.83
C GLU A 184 -13.44 -0.23 7.78
N ASP A 185 -13.94 -1.45 7.98
CA ASP A 185 -13.79 -2.54 7.01
C ASP A 185 -14.58 -2.31 5.72
N LEU A 186 -15.73 -1.61 5.79
CA LEU A 186 -16.47 -1.20 4.59
C LEU A 186 -15.72 -0.09 3.86
N VAL A 187 -15.27 0.94 4.59
CA VAL A 187 -14.46 2.03 4.01
C VAL A 187 -13.22 1.48 3.30
N ALA A 188 -12.53 0.51 3.89
CA ALA A 188 -11.35 -0.12 3.30
C ALA A 188 -11.67 -0.82 1.97
N LYS A 189 -12.78 -1.57 1.91
CA LYS A 189 -13.22 -2.26 0.69
C LYS A 189 -13.61 -1.28 -0.43
N GLU A 190 -14.34 -0.23 -0.08
CA GLU A 190 -14.75 0.78 -1.06
C GLU A 190 -13.56 1.62 -1.55
N LEU A 191 -12.57 1.86 -0.67
CA LEU A 191 -11.33 2.52 -1.05
C LEU A 191 -10.49 1.66 -2.00
N GLU A 192 -10.43 0.34 -1.76
CA GLU A 192 -9.80 -0.62 -2.67
C GLU A 192 -10.47 -0.57 -4.05
N LEU A 193 -11.81 -0.59 -4.10
CA LEU A 193 -12.58 -0.46 -5.33
C LEU A 193 -12.24 0.84 -6.09
N LEU A 194 -12.34 2.01 -5.44
CA LEU A 194 -12.03 3.30 -6.09
C LEU A 194 -10.59 3.39 -6.58
N THR A 195 -9.66 2.80 -5.82
CA THR A 195 -8.24 2.77 -6.18
C THR A 195 -8.03 1.95 -7.45
N ILE A 196 -8.65 0.77 -7.53
CA ILE A 196 -8.61 -0.07 -8.74
C ILE A 196 -9.26 0.68 -9.92
N LEU A 197 -10.44 1.31 -9.72
CA LEU A 197 -11.12 2.12 -10.75
C LEU A 197 -10.24 3.27 -11.26
N SER A 198 -9.58 4.00 -10.35
CA SER A 198 -8.67 5.09 -10.70
C SER A 198 -7.50 4.59 -11.52
N TYR A 199 -6.83 3.51 -11.08
CA TYR A 199 -5.72 2.93 -11.84
C TYR A 199 -6.18 2.52 -13.24
N MET A 200 -7.28 1.78 -13.37
CA MET A 200 -7.77 1.36 -14.69
C MET A 200 -8.11 2.54 -15.59
N LYS A 201 -8.67 3.63 -15.04
CA LYS A 201 -9.00 4.83 -15.82
C LYS A 201 -7.75 5.58 -16.30
N ASP A 202 -6.70 5.59 -15.48
CA ASP A 202 -5.44 6.24 -15.82
C ASP A 202 -4.55 5.39 -16.73
N MET A 203 -4.69 4.07 -16.67
CA MET A 203 -3.97 3.14 -17.54
C MET A 203 -4.35 3.37 -19.02
N GLY A 204 -5.59 3.78 -19.35
CA GLY A 204 -5.99 4.05 -20.73
C GLY A 204 -6.01 2.80 -21.64
N GLU A 205 -6.55 2.92 -22.84
CA GLU A 205 -6.60 1.80 -23.80
C GLU A 205 -5.25 1.53 -24.49
N ASP A 206 -4.31 2.48 -24.44
CA ASP A 206 -3.14 2.54 -25.31
C ASP A 206 -1.80 2.51 -24.55
N ILE A 207 -1.69 1.65 -23.51
CA ILE A 207 -0.38 1.34 -22.92
C ILE A 207 0.39 0.46 -23.88
N THR A 208 1.12 1.09 -24.78
CA THR A 208 2.20 0.45 -25.51
C THR A 208 3.42 0.40 -24.59
N ILE A 209 3.62 -0.75 -23.93
CA ILE A 209 4.90 -0.99 -23.26
C ILE A 209 5.95 -1.06 -24.36
N GLY A 210 6.87 -0.11 -24.37
CA GLY A 210 7.92 -0.06 -25.37
C GLY A 210 8.87 -1.24 -25.22
N ASP A 211 9.40 -1.73 -26.33
CA ASP A 211 10.36 -2.84 -26.37
C ASP A 211 11.61 -2.61 -25.49
N GLU A 212 11.93 -1.34 -25.17
CA GLU A 212 13.05 -0.96 -24.30
C GLU A 212 12.70 -0.96 -22.79
N GLU A 213 11.40 -0.94 -22.44
CA GLU A 213 10.93 -0.86 -21.04
C GLU A 213 10.88 -2.24 -20.37
N VAL A 214 10.69 -3.31 -21.14
CA VAL A 214 10.62 -4.69 -20.64
C VAL A 214 11.57 -5.59 -21.39
N ILE A 215 12.56 -6.12 -20.68
CA ILE A 215 13.58 -7.03 -21.24
C ILE A 215 13.44 -8.40 -20.58
N VAL A 216 13.29 -9.44 -21.40
CA VAL A 216 13.23 -10.83 -20.91
C VAL A 216 14.63 -11.36 -20.64
N LEU A 217 14.87 -11.83 -19.42
CA LEU A 217 16.15 -12.39 -19.03
C LEU A 217 16.29 -13.84 -19.52
N SER A 218 17.47 -14.19 -20.03
CA SER A 218 17.78 -15.60 -20.37
C SER A 218 17.83 -16.46 -19.12
N ARG A 219 17.21 -17.65 -19.17
CA ARG A 219 17.20 -18.65 -18.08
C ARG A 219 18.60 -19.10 -17.64
N ASN A 220 19.57 -19.08 -18.56
CA ASN A 220 20.94 -19.47 -18.27
C ASN A 220 21.81 -18.28 -17.84
N GLY A 221 21.23 -17.07 -17.76
CA GLY A 221 21.94 -15.86 -17.35
C GLY A 221 22.18 -15.84 -15.84
N ASN A 222 23.35 -15.31 -15.44
CA ASN A 222 23.71 -15.16 -14.03
C ASN A 222 22.67 -14.37 -13.23
N GLU A 223 22.10 -13.32 -13.84
CA GLU A 223 21.05 -12.51 -13.21
C GLU A 223 19.77 -13.32 -12.96
N PHE A 224 19.32 -14.11 -13.94
CA PHE A 224 18.14 -14.96 -13.78
C PHE A 224 18.34 -15.94 -12.62
N LEU A 225 19.45 -16.67 -12.62
CA LEU A 225 19.80 -17.63 -11.57
C LEU A 225 19.92 -16.97 -10.20
N HIS A 226 20.41 -15.73 -10.14
CA HIS A 226 20.51 -14.99 -8.89
C HIS A 226 19.14 -14.61 -8.33
N VAL A 227 18.24 -14.11 -9.17
CA VAL A 227 16.88 -13.72 -8.77
C VAL A 227 16.04 -14.95 -8.41
N GLU A 228 16.15 -16.04 -9.17
CA GLU A 228 15.51 -17.33 -8.84
C GLU A 228 15.99 -17.86 -7.50
N ARG A 229 17.31 -17.83 -7.25
CA ARG A 229 17.87 -18.21 -5.96
C ARG A 229 17.36 -17.31 -4.84
N TYR A 230 17.30 -16.00 -5.05
CA TYR A 230 16.77 -15.06 -4.07
C TYR A 230 15.32 -15.38 -3.70
N LEU A 231 14.45 -15.62 -4.69
CA LEU A 231 13.05 -16.04 -4.47
C LEU A 231 12.99 -17.32 -3.61
N ASN A 232 13.79 -18.33 -3.98
CA ASN A 232 13.82 -19.62 -3.29
C ASN A 232 14.52 -19.58 -1.93
N GLN A 233 15.24 -18.52 -1.56
CA GLN A 233 15.88 -18.38 -0.25
C GLN A 233 15.13 -17.42 0.69
N SER A 234 14.33 -16.51 0.16
CA SER A 234 13.64 -15.45 0.91
C SER A 234 12.23 -15.81 1.36
N HIS A 235 11.75 -17.01 1.06
CA HIS A 235 10.42 -17.44 1.47
C HIS A 235 10.39 -17.84 2.97
N SER A 236 9.42 -17.31 3.71
CA SER A 236 9.32 -17.48 5.17
C SER A 236 8.95 -18.89 5.63
N ASP A 237 8.47 -19.74 4.73
CA ASP A 237 7.80 -21.00 5.08
C ASP A 237 8.12 -22.10 4.07
N GLY A 238 8.84 -23.15 4.48
CA GLY A 238 9.47 -24.16 3.61
C GLY A 238 8.52 -25.06 2.80
N TYR A 239 7.23 -24.74 2.75
CA TYR A 239 6.19 -25.50 2.02
C TYR A 239 5.87 -24.92 0.63
N ARG A 240 6.46 -23.79 0.23
CA ARG A 240 6.20 -23.18 -1.09
C ARG A 240 7.38 -23.35 -2.02
N ASN A 241 7.25 -24.29 -2.95
CA ASN A 241 8.15 -24.42 -4.08
C ASN A 241 7.61 -23.57 -5.23
N TYR A 242 8.29 -22.45 -5.53
CA TYR A 242 7.95 -21.63 -6.69
C TYR A 242 8.66 -22.17 -7.93
N GLU A 243 7.92 -22.34 -9.01
CA GLU A 243 8.50 -22.60 -10.33
C GLU A 243 8.58 -21.27 -11.10
N VAL A 244 9.79 -20.81 -11.40
CA VAL A 244 9.99 -19.55 -12.12
C VAL A 244 9.78 -19.78 -13.62
N LYS A 245 8.73 -19.15 -14.16
CA LYS A 245 8.44 -19.18 -15.59
C LYS A 245 9.31 -18.20 -16.38
N ASP A 246 9.21 -16.90 -16.11
CA ASP A 246 9.98 -15.87 -16.81
C ASP A 246 10.40 -14.78 -15.82
N ILE A 247 11.52 -14.11 -16.11
CA ILE A 247 11.96 -12.93 -15.35
C ILE A 247 12.11 -11.76 -16.31
N PHE A 248 11.47 -10.66 -15.96
CA PHE A 248 11.44 -9.43 -16.74
C PHE A 248 12.22 -8.35 -16.01
N ARG A 249 13.21 -7.78 -16.69
CA ARG A 249 13.86 -6.54 -16.25
C ARG A 249 13.04 -5.36 -16.74
N ILE A 250 12.57 -4.54 -15.81
CA ILE A 250 11.73 -3.38 -16.08
C ILE A 250 12.57 -2.10 -15.98
N LYS A 251 12.48 -1.23 -16.99
CA LYS A 251 13.15 0.07 -17.06
C LYS A 251 12.12 1.17 -17.35
N ARG A 252 11.51 1.72 -16.30
CA ARG A 252 10.45 2.72 -16.48
C ARG A 252 11.03 4.05 -16.93
N ARG A 253 10.34 4.71 -17.85
CA ARG A 253 10.76 6.02 -18.39
C ARG A 253 10.91 7.05 -17.26
N GLY A 254 12.06 7.72 -17.22
CA GLY A 254 12.34 8.78 -16.24
C GLY A 254 12.65 8.28 -14.82
N GLU A 255 12.59 6.98 -14.54
CA GLU A 255 12.79 6.45 -13.18
C GLU A 255 14.25 6.56 -12.73
N ALA A 256 15.19 6.31 -13.63
CA ALA A 256 16.61 6.41 -13.32
C ALA A 256 17.04 7.86 -12.99
N GLU A 257 16.47 8.84 -13.69
CA GLU A 257 16.69 10.27 -13.44
C GLU A 257 16.09 10.68 -12.10
N ARG A 258 14.81 10.37 -11.86
CA ARG A 258 14.14 10.66 -10.58
C ARG A 258 14.87 10.02 -9.40
N PHE A 259 15.37 8.80 -9.56
CA PHE A 259 16.12 8.11 -8.50
C PHE A 259 17.43 8.82 -8.15
N LYS A 260 18.12 9.41 -9.15
CA LYS A 260 19.35 10.21 -8.92
C LYS A 260 19.06 11.55 -8.26
N GLU A 261 17.90 12.15 -8.53
CA GLU A 261 17.47 13.42 -7.95
C GLU A 261 17.00 13.29 -6.49
N LEU A 262 16.84 12.06 -5.97
CA LEU A 262 16.47 11.85 -4.58
C LEU A 262 17.58 12.39 -3.65
N PRO A 263 17.24 13.25 -2.68
CA PRO A 263 18.20 13.69 -1.69
C PRO A 263 18.71 12.46 -0.92
N ILE A 264 20.03 12.30 -0.86
CA ILE A 264 20.67 11.28 -0.02
C ILE A 264 20.38 11.67 1.43
N LEU A 265 19.56 10.86 2.11
CA LEU A 265 19.24 10.99 3.54
C LEU A 265 20.46 10.71 4.42
#